data_AF-A0A644XLM0-F1
#
_entry.id   AF-A0A644XLM0-F1
#
_cell.length_a   1.000
_cell.length_b   1.000
_cell.length_c   1.000
_cell.angle_alpha   90.00
_cell.angle_beta   90.00
_cell.angle_gamma   90.00
#
_symmetry.space_group_name_H-M   'P 1'
#
loop_
_entity.id
_entity.type
_entity.pdbx_description
1 polymer ?
#
loop_
_entity_poly.entity_id
_entity_poly.type
_entity_poly.pdbx_seq_one_letter_code
_entity_poly.pdbx_strand_id
1 'polypeptide(L)'
;MNNKISSAVTKQDVYDAIEQLLKENGRYTNQLIMDLIGGSSVTIQKYRKEYEREHREDAEKKAVALKDSEQKKLSEVVADIVAGRITEIGDSYASEITRLSEELEIALADKESLSEENSSQLTEIEQLTSENQDLKAKLKFLEEEHARSKAEIIEQYEQHKKVISEQYAEAKQQYSEGLAEFKQSNTALKAERDQLQLKVAEAQSNERVASVRLEEAQKNISRFQTEISELKSEIRDLRAPHQPQQLKKKGKVEEQPIDDKTGDLLAEAEKP
;
A
#
# COMPACT_ATOMS: atom_id res chain seq x y z
N MET A 1 -0.47 -143.77 51.00
CA MET A 1 -1.52 -142.97 51.66
C MET A 1 -0.82 -141.94 52.53
N ASN A 2 -0.80 -140.66 52.14
CA ASN A 2 -0.27 -139.60 53.00
C ASN A 2 -1.42 -138.94 53.74
N ASN A 3 -1.36 -138.95 55.08
CA ASN A 3 -2.30 -138.21 55.93
C ASN A 3 -2.12 -136.70 55.71
N LYS A 4 -2.96 -136.08 54.87
CA LYS A 4 -3.22 -134.63 55.00
C LYS A 4 -4.07 -134.45 56.26
N ILE A 5 -3.44 -133.98 57.32
CA ILE A 5 -4.11 -133.51 58.54
C ILE A 5 -5.15 -132.47 58.12
N SER A 6 -6.40 -132.63 58.60
CA SER A 6 -7.50 -131.73 58.25
C SER A 6 -7.41 -130.40 59.02
N SER A 7 -6.39 -129.59 58.74
CA SER A 7 -6.45 -128.16 59.02
C SER A 7 -7.61 -127.56 58.23
N ALA A 8 -8.47 -126.78 58.89
CA ALA A 8 -9.57 -126.12 58.21
C ALA A 8 -9.03 -125.15 57.15
N VAL A 9 -9.37 -125.39 55.88
CA VAL A 9 -8.93 -124.53 54.76
C VAL A 9 -9.45 -123.12 54.96
N THR A 10 -8.53 -122.17 55.00
CA THR A 10 -8.80 -120.76 55.25
C THR A 10 -9.13 -120.01 53.96
N LYS A 11 -9.55 -118.75 54.11
CA LYS A 11 -9.75 -117.84 52.98
C LYS A 11 -8.45 -117.60 52.21
N GLN A 12 -7.33 -117.41 52.91
CA GLN A 12 -6.05 -117.12 52.29
C GLN A 12 -5.51 -118.31 51.49
N ASP A 13 -5.63 -119.54 52.00
CA ASP A 13 -5.22 -120.75 51.28
C ASP A 13 -5.90 -120.85 49.90
N VAL A 14 -7.20 -120.51 49.84
CA VAL A 14 -7.98 -120.48 48.58
C VAL A 14 -7.53 -119.34 47.67
N TYR A 15 -7.17 -118.19 48.22
CA TYR A 15 -6.72 -117.02 47.43
C TYR A 15 -5.36 -117.29 46.80
N ASP A 16 -4.40 -117.78 47.58
CA ASP A 16 -3.05 -118.13 47.12
C ASP A 16 -3.11 -119.26 46.07
N ALA A 17 -3.98 -120.26 46.29
CA ALA A 17 -4.24 -121.32 45.31
C ALA A 17 -4.83 -120.80 43.99
N ILE A 18 -5.75 -119.83 44.04
CA ILE A 18 -6.31 -119.21 42.83
C ILE A 18 -5.23 -118.41 42.09
N GLU A 19 -4.42 -117.62 42.80
CA GLU A 19 -3.32 -116.87 42.20
C GLU A 19 -2.26 -117.77 41.56
N GLN A 20 -1.90 -118.87 42.22
CA GLN A 20 -0.97 -119.86 41.67
C GLN A 20 -1.54 -120.49 40.39
N LEU A 21 -2.81 -120.95 40.42
CA LEU A 21 -3.47 -121.54 39.25
C LEU A 21 -3.66 -120.53 38.10
N LEU A 22 -3.85 -119.24 38.40
CA LEU A 22 -3.87 -118.18 37.38
C LEU A 22 -2.50 -117.96 36.74
N LYS A 23 -1.41 -117.97 37.53
CA LYS A 23 -0.03 -117.82 37.04
C LYS A 23 0.44 -119.02 36.22
N GLU A 24 0.09 -120.24 36.65
CA GLU A 24 0.52 -121.49 36.01
C GLU A 24 -0.36 -121.93 34.84
N ASN A 25 -1.68 -121.82 34.97
CA ASN A 25 -2.66 -122.42 34.04
C ASN A 25 -3.63 -121.41 33.41
N GLY A 26 -3.55 -120.12 33.77
CA GLY A 26 -4.45 -119.07 33.27
C GLY A 26 -5.92 -119.20 33.69
N ARG A 27 -6.26 -120.21 34.51
CA ARG A 27 -7.64 -120.52 34.94
C ARG A 27 -7.65 -121.31 36.25
N TYR A 28 -8.74 -121.17 36.99
CA TYR A 28 -9.01 -121.92 38.22
C TYR A 28 -10.41 -122.51 38.17
N THR A 29 -10.61 -123.63 38.87
CA THR A 29 -11.93 -124.25 39.10
C THR A 29 -11.97 -124.79 40.53
N ASN A 30 -13.17 -125.08 41.06
CA ASN A 30 -13.29 -125.70 42.39
C ASN A 30 -12.45 -126.98 42.50
N GLN A 31 -12.38 -127.78 41.44
CA GLN A 31 -11.63 -129.03 41.44
C GLN A 31 -10.12 -128.77 41.53
N LEU A 32 -9.58 -127.89 40.67
CA LEU A 32 -8.15 -127.57 40.68
C LEU A 32 -7.69 -126.96 42.02
N ILE A 33 -8.56 -126.18 42.67
CA ILE A 33 -8.30 -125.65 44.02
C ILE A 33 -8.34 -126.78 45.06
N MET A 34 -9.37 -127.65 45.02
CA MET A 34 -9.46 -128.84 45.90
C MET A 34 -8.24 -129.76 45.76
N ASP A 35 -7.75 -129.98 44.54
CA ASP A 35 -6.63 -130.87 44.26
C ASP A 35 -5.31 -130.31 44.85
N LEU A 36 -5.13 -128.99 44.80
CA LEU A 36 -3.94 -128.30 45.32
C LEU A 36 -3.92 -128.26 46.87
N ILE A 37 -4.93 -127.64 47.48
CA ILE A 37 -4.95 -127.36 48.93
C ILE A 37 -5.80 -128.34 49.75
N GLY A 38 -6.78 -129.02 49.14
CA GLY A 38 -7.78 -129.84 49.85
C GLY A 38 -8.98 -129.01 50.32
N GLY A 39 -9.81 -129.58 51.19
CA GLY A 39 -10.97 -128.89 51.80
C GLY A 39 -12.33 -129.29 51.25
N SER A 40 -13.40 -128.62 51.71
CA SER A 40 -14.76 -128.90 51.23
C SER A 40 -15.12 -128.04 50.01
N SER A 41 -15.81 -128.64 49.04
CA SER A 41 -16.27 -127.94 47.83
C SER A 41 -17.12 -126.69 48.15
N VAL A 42 -17.91 -126.73 49.22
CA VAL A 42 -18.73 -125.59 49.68
C VAL A 42 -17.85 -124.46 50.23
N THR A 43 -16.86 -124.78 51.05
CA THR A 43 -15.90 -123.81 51.61
C THR A 43 -15.12 -123.11 50.49
N ILE A 44 -14.63 -123.90 49.53
CA ILE A 44 -13.86 -123.39 48.38
C ILE A 44 -14.74 -122.58 47.45
N GLN A 45 -15.97 -123.03 47.15
CA GLN A 45 -16.91 -122.25 46.34
C GLN A 45 -17.25 -120.89 46.98
N LYS A 46 -17.37 -120.85 48.32
CA LYS A 46 -17.57 -119.59 49.06
C LYS A 46 -16.36 -118.67 48.89
N TYR A 47 -15.17 -119.10 49.29
CA TYR A 47 -13.98 -118.24 49.24
C TYR A 47 -13.56 -117.87 47.81
N ARG A 48 -13.77 -118.75 46.82
CA ARG A 48 -13.57 -118.45 45.40
C ARG A 48 -14.54 -117.36 44.88
N LYS A 49 -15.80 -117.37 45.32
CA LYS A 49 -16.75 -116.28 45.02
C LYS A 49 -16.40 -114.97 45.74
N GLU A 50 -15.85 -115.04 46.95
CA GLU A 50 -15.32 -113.87 47.65
C GLU A 50 -14.11 -113.29 46.89
N TYR A 51 -13.19 -114.14 46.40
CA TYR A 51 -12.05 -113.75 45.56
C TYR A 51 -12.50 -113.08 44.25
N GLU A 52 -13.42 -113.72 43.52
CA GLU A 52 -14.01 -113.19 42.27
C GLU A 52 -14.67 -111.82 42.46
N ARG A 53 -15.28 -111.59 43.63
CA ARG A 53 -15.90 -110.31 43.98
C ARG A 53 -14.85 -109.26 44.34
N GLU A 54 -13.93 -109.58 45.26
CA GLU A 54 -12.90 -108.63 45.73
C GLU A 54 -11.97 -108.21 44.58
N HIS A 55 -11.55 -109.13 43.71
CA HIS A 55 -10.78 -108.79 42.50
C HIS A 55 -11.57 -107.93 41.50
N ARG A 56 -12.90 -108.09 41.43
CA ARG A 56 -13.75 -107.22 40.60
C ARG A 56 -13.85 -105.82 41.19
N GLU A 57 -14.12 -105.73 42.49
CA GLU A 57 -14.17 -104.44 43.21
C GLU A 57 -12.84 -103.70 43.10
N ASP A 58 -11.69 -104.37 43.17
CA ASP A 58 -10.37 -103.76 43.00
C ASP A 58 -10.06 -103.37 41.54
N ALA A 59 -10.52 -104.14 40.56
CA ALA A 59 -10.46 -103.76 39.15
C ALA A 59 -11.34 -102.52 38.85
N GLU A 60 -12.53 -102.45 39.44
CA GLU A 60 -13.44 -101.30 39.35
C GLU A 60 -12.83 -100.06 40.01
N LYS A 61 -12.28 -100.17 41.24
CA LYS A 61 -11.53 -99.08 41.90
C LYS A 61 -10.38 -98.58 41.04
N LYS A 62 -9.61 -99.48 40.42
CA LYS A 62 -8.49 -99.13 39.54
C LYS A 62 -8.96 -98.43 38.26
N ALA A 63 -10.08 -98.85 37.68
CA ALA A 63 -10.68 -98.21 36.52
C ALA A 63 -11.22 -96.80 36.84
N VAL A 64 -11.81 -96.61 38.03
CA VAL A 64 -12.22 -95.28 38.53
C VAL A 64 -11.01 -94.38 38.73
N ALA A 65 -9.98 -94.85 39.45
CA ALA A 65 -8.76 -94.06 39.69
C ALA A 65 -8.03 -93.66 38.39
N LEU A 66 -8.06 -94.52 37.35
CA LEU A 66 -7.55 -94.17 36.02
C LEU A 66 -8.36 -93.03 35.38
N LYS A 67 -9.71 -93.13 35.38
CA LYS A 67 -10.59 -92.07 34.87
C LYS A 67 -10.40 -90.75 35.61
N ASP A 68 -10.29 -90.78 36.94
CA ASP A 68 -10.03 -89.58 37.75
C ASP A 68 -8.68 -88.94 37.36
N SER A 69 -7.65 -89.76 37.08
CA SER A 69 -6.34 -89.28 36.63
C SER A 69 -6.37 -88.70 35.21
N GLU A 70 -7.17 -89.25 34.31
CA GLU A 70 -7.39 -88.75 32.95
C GLU A 70 -8.17 -87.43 32.98
N GLN A 71 -9.24 -87.36 33.78
CA GLN A 71 -10.04 -86.16 33.96
C GLN A 71 -9.22 -85.03 34.59
N LYS A 72 -8.34 -85.33 35.56
CA LYS A 72 -7.41 -84.36 36.15
C LYS A 72 -6.46 -83.78 35.10
N LYS A 73 -5.80 -84.64 34.32
CA LYS A 73 -4.91 -84.21 33.22
C LYS A 73 -5.64 -83.37 32.17
N LEU A 74 -6.86 -83.78 31.80
CA LEU A 74 -7.66 -83.05 30.82
C LEU A 74 -8.04 -81.66 31.35
N SER A 75 -8.37 -81.56 32.65
CA SER A 75 -8.66 -80.28 33.30
C SER A 75 -7.41 -79.39 33.41
N GLU A 76 -6.24 -79.95 33.65
CA GLU A 76 -4.96 -79.23 33.67
C GLU A 76 -4.66 -78.66 32.28
N VAL A 77 -4.71 -79.48 31.22
CA VAL A 77 -4.49 -79.03 29.83
C VAL A 77 -5.51 -77.98 29.39
N VAL A 78 -6.78 -78.11 29.78
CA VAL A 78 -7.81 -77.08 29.48
C VAL A 78 -7.52 -75.78 30.23
N ALA A 79 -7.09 -75.85 31.49
CA ALA A 79 -6.71 -74.66 32.25
C ALA A 79 -5.51 -73.94 31.62
N ASP A 80 -4.48 -74.68 31.18
CA ASP A 80 -3.30 -74.14 30.51
C ASP A 80 -3.66 -73.46 29.16
N ILE A 81 -4.51 -74.10 28.34
CA ILE A 81 -4.98 -73.53 27.07
C ILE A 81 -5.81 -72.25 27.30
N VAL A 82 -6.67 -72.24 28.31
CA VAL A 82 -7.49 -71.07 28.65
C VAL A 82 -6.62 -69.94 29.20
N ALA A 83 -5.66 -70.24 30.08
CA ALA A 83 -4.70 -69.26 30.59
C ALA A 83 -3.86 -68.64 29.47
N GLY A 84 -3.28 -69.47 28.58
CA GLY A 84 -2.52 -68.99 27.43
C GLY A 84 -3.32 -68.06 26.52
N ARG A 85 -4.56 -68.44 26.18
CA ARG A 85 -5.47 -67.58 25.39
C ARG A 85 -5.86 -66.29 26.09
N ILE A 86 -6.05 -66.30 27.41
CA ILE A 86 -6.33 -65.08 28.18
C ILE A 86 -5.13 -64.13 28.11
N THR A 87 -3.90 -64.65 28.22
CA THR A 87 -2.67 -63.85 28.06
C THR A 87 -2.53 -63.30 26.65
N GLU A 88 -2.63 -64.14 25.60
CA GLU A 88 -2.53 -63.71 24.19
C GLU A 88 -3.53 -62.59 23.86
N ILE A 89 -4.78 -62.74 24.29
CA ILE A 89 -5.83 -61.74 24.09
C ILE A 89 -5.57 -60.47 24.92
N GLY A 90 -5.10 -60.62 26.16
CA GLY A 90 -4.73 -59.52 27.05
C GLY A 90 -3.59 -58.67 26.46
N ASP A 91 -2.51 -59.31 26.02
CA ASP A 91 -1.35 -58.66 25.42
C ASP A 91 -1.71 -57.97 24.09
N SER A 92 -2.58 -58.60 23.29
CA SER A 92 -3.10 -57.99 22.05
C SER A 92 -3.91 -56.73 22.33
N TYR A 93 -4.80 -56.74 23.32
CA TYR A 93 -5.57 -55.53 23.68
C TYR A 93 -4.70 -54.47 24.34
N ALA A 94 -3.73 -54.84 25.19
CA ALA A 94 -2.80 -53.89 25.80
C ALA A 94 -1.93 -53.17 24.75
N SER A 95 -1.49 -53.91 23.72
CA SER A 95 -0.74 -53.36 22.59
C SER A 95 -1.58 -52.39 21.76
N GLU A 96 -2.83 -52.76 21.46
CA GLU A 96 -3.75 -51.91 20.69
C GLU A 96 -4.19 -50.65 21.47
N ILE A 97 -4.39 -50.76 22.79
CA ILE A 97 -4.66 -49.60 23.66
C ILE A 97 -3.48 -48.63 23.63
N THR A 98 -2.25 -49.13 23.70
CA THR A 98 -1.04 -48.29 23.60
C THR A 98 -0.99 -47.57 22.25
N ARG A 99 -1.13 -48.32 21.14
CA ARG A 99 -1.12 -47.77 19.78
C ARG A 99 -2.17 -46.68 19.57
N LEU A 100 -3.42 -46.94 19.99
CA LEU A 100 -4.52 -45.98 19.86
C LEU A 100 -4.33 -44.75 20.78
N SER A 101 -3.63 -44.89 21.90
CA SER A 101 -3.30 -43.76 22.78
C SER A 101 -2.24 -42.86 22.15
N GLU A 102 -1.19 -43.44 21.56
CA GLU A 102 -0.16 -42.72 20.80
C GLU A 102 -0.75 -42.01 19.58
N GLU A 103 -1.62 -42.68 18.81
CA GLU A 103 -2.34 -42.07 17.67
C GLU A 103 -3.26 -40.92 18.09
N LEU A 104 -3.92 -41.03 19.25
CA LEU A 104 -4.74 -39.96 19.82
C LEU A 104 -3.89 -38.76 20.26
N GLU A 105 -2.73 -38.99 20.88
CA GLU A 105 -1.82 -37.94 21.35
C GLU A 105 -1.25 -37.13 20.17
N ILE A 106 -0.83 -37.82 19.10
CA ILE A 106 -0.40 -37.17 17.84
C ILE A 106 -1.54 -36.34 17.23
N ALA A 107 -2.73 -36.92 17.10
CA ALA A 107 -3.88 -36.23 16.52
C ALA A 107 -4.34 -35.02 17.34
N LEU A 108 -4.13 -35.03 18.67
CA LEU A 108 -4.38 -33.87 19.53
C LEU A 108 -3.33 -32.78 19.33
N ALA A 109 -2.05 -33.13 19.22
CA ALA A 109 -0.96 -32.17 18.96
C ALA A 109 -1.12 -31.51 17.58
N ASP A 110 -1.44 -32.28 16.53
CA ASP A 110 -1.71 -31.74 15.18
C ASP A 110 -2.91 -30.78 15.19
N LYS A 111 -3.98 -31.13 15.91
CA LYS A 111 -5.16 -30.28 16.08
C LYS A 111 -4.83 -28.99 16.83
N GLU A 112 -4.01 -29.05 17.87
CA GLU A 112 -3.60 -27.88 18.65
C GLU A 112 -2.75 -26.93 17.79
N SER A 113 -1.74 -27.46 17.09
CA SER A 113 -0.93 -26.71 16.10
C SER A 113 -1.78 -26.03 15.03
N LEU A 114 -2.72 -26.75 14.41
CA LEU A 114 -3.66 -26.18 13.44
C LEU A 114 -4.57 -25.11 14.08
N SER A 115 -4.95 -25.25 15.35
CA SER A 115 -5.76 -24.25 16.06
C SER A 115 -4.97 -22.97 16.34
N GLU A 116 -3.68 -23.07 16.67
CA GLU A 116 -2.78 -21.93 16.83
C GLU A 116 -2.52 -21.22 15.49
N GLU A 117 -2.25 -21.98 14.43
CA GLU A 117 -2.04 -21.41 13.09
C GLU A 117 -3.28 -20.65 12.59
N ASN A 118 -4.46 -21.26 12.69
CA ASN A 118 -5.73 -20.60 12.31
C ASN A 118 -5.99 -19.33 13.15
N SER A 119 -5.64 -19.33 14.44
CA SER A 119 -5.76 -18.14 15.30
C SER A 119 -4.84 -17.02 14.83
N SER A 120 -3.58 -17.34 14.51
CA SER A 120 -2.60 -16.41 13.97
C SER A 120 -3.07 -15.79 12.64
N GLN A 121 -3.47 -16.65 11.69
CA GLN A 121 -3.99 -16.21 10.38
C GLN A 121 -5.24 -15.32 10.51
N LEU A 122 -6.14 -15.61 11.46
CA LEU A 122 -7.32 -14.79 11.71
C LEU A 122 -6.95 -13.39 12.22
N THR A 123 -5.97 -13.28 13.13
CA THR A 123 -5.49 -11.96 13.59
C THR A 123 -4.80 -11.16 12.48
N GLU A 124 -4.06 -11.81 11.58
CA GLU A 124 -3.45 -11.16 10.41
C GLU A 124 -4.53 -10.65 9.43
N ILE A 125 -5.57 -11.46 9.17
CA ILE A 125 -6.72 -11.07 8.33
C ILE A 125 -7.45 -9.86 8.93
N GLU A 126 -7.66 -9.83 10.25
CA GLU A 126 -8.30 -8.69 10.94
C GLU A 126 -7.46 -7.41 10.80
N GLN A 127 -6.13 -7.49 11.02
CA GLN A 127 -5.23 -6.35 10.85
C GLN A 127 -5.24 -5.84 9.40
N LEU A 128 -5.02 -6.71 8.41
CA LEU A 128 -5.01 -6.35 6.99
C LEU A 128 -6.36 -5.80 6.53
N THR A 129 -7.48 -6.25 7.12
CA THR A 129 -8.82 -5.71 6.86
C THR A 129 -8.95 -4.30 7.39
N SER A 130 -8.45 -4.01 8.60
CA SER A 130 -8.42 -2.65 9.17
C SER A 130 -7.57 -1.70 8.33
N GLU A 131 -6.34 -2.11 7.98
CA GLU A 131 -5.42 -1.30 7.16
C GLU A 131 -6.01 -0.98 5.77
N ASN A 132 -6.70 -1.94 5.15
CA ASN A 132 -7.41 -1.70 3.88
C ASN A 132 -8.58 -0.72 4.02
N GLN A 133 -9.30 -0.72 5.14
CA GLN A 133 -10.37 0.26 5.38
C GLN A 133 -9.81 1.68 5.55
N ASP A 134 -8.73 1.83 6.32
CA ASP A 134 -8.04 3.11 6.52
C ASP A 134 -7.43 3.66 5.22
N LEU A 135 -6.76 2.80 4.44
CA LEU A 135 -6.22 3.16 3.13
C LEU A 135 -7.33 3.58 2.15
N LYS A 136 -8.47 2.88 2.14
CA LYS A 136 -9.63 3.21 1.31
C LYS A 136 -10.26 4.55 1.72
N ALA A 137 -10.35 4.85 3.02
CA ALA A 137 -10.82 6.13 3.52
C ALA A 137 -9.87 7.28 3.12
N LYS A 138 -8.56 7.07 3.26
CA LYS A 138 -7.52 8.04 2.87
C LYS A 138 -7.49 8.30 1.37
N LEU A 139 -7.64 7.25 0.55
CA LEU A 139 -7.69 7.36 -0.90
C LEU A 139 -8.91 8.19 -1.32
N LYS A 140 -10.09 7.91 -0.76
CA LYS A 140 -11.31 8.70 -1.02
C LYS A 140 -11.12 10.19 -0.67
N PHE A 141 -10.51 10.49 0.48
CA PHE A 141 -10.22 11.88 0.87
C PHE A 141 -9.31 12.59 -0.15
N LEU A 142 -8.25 11.91 -0.61
CA LEU A 142 -7.33 12.46 -1.62
C LEU A 142 -8.00 12.64 -2.98
N GLU A 143 -8.92 11.75 -3.38
CA GLU A 143 -9.73 11.92 -4.60
C GLU A 143 -10.64 13.15 -4.51
N GLU A 144 -11.31 13.36 -3.37
CA GLU A 144 -12.17 14.53 -3.12
C GLU A 144 -11.35 15.83 -3.09
N GLU A 145 -10.18 15.85 -2.42
CA GLU A 145 -9.27 17.00 -2.38
C GLU A 145 -8.72 17.34 -3.78
N HIS A 146 -8.26 16.34 -4.53
CA HIS A 146 -7.75 16.53 -5.89
C HIS A 146 -8.85 16.99 -6.86
N ALA A 147 -10.06 16.43 -6.76
CA ALA A 147 -11.20 16.89 -7.56
C ALA A 147 -11.56 18.36 -7.26
N ARG A 148 -11.53 18.75 -5.98
CA ARG A 148 -11.75 20.13 -5.55
C ARG A 148 -10.66 21.08 -6.07
N SER A 149 -9.39 20.75 -5.87
CA SER A 149 -8.26 21.57 -6.34
C SER A 149 -8.29 21.75 -7.86
N LYS A 150 -8.62 20.68 -8.60
CA LYS A 150 -8.81 20.74 -10.06
C LYS A 150 -9.96 21.67 -10.46
N ALA A 151 -11.08 21.67 -9.72
CA ALA A 151 -12.20 22.58 -9.98
C ALA A 151 -11.79 24.05 -9.71
N GLU A 152 -11.14 24.32 -8.58
CA GLU A 152 -10.64 25.66 -8.21
C GLU A 152 -9.64 26.20 -9.26
N ILE A 153 -8.73 25.37 -9.78
CA ILE A 153 -7.78 25.75 -10.85
C ILE A 153 -8.51 26.09 -12.16
N ILE A 154 -9.53 25.30 -12.55
CA ILE A 154 -10.32 25.55 -13.77
C ILE A 154 -11.12 26.86 -13.64
N GLU A 155 -11.71 27.10 -12.47
CA GLU A 155 -12.44 28.33 -12.20
C GLU A 155 -11.54 29.56 -12.28
N GLN A 156 -10.38 29.54 -11.60
CA GLN A 156 -9.39 30.62 -11.67
C GLN A 156 -8.88 30.86 -13.09
N TYR A 157 -8.66 29.79 -13.87
CA TYR A 157 -8.25 29.90 -15.27
C TYR A 157 -9.28 30.65 -16.12
N GLU A 158 -10.57 30.28 -16.04
CA GLU A 158 -11.62 30.95 -16.82
C GLU A 158 -11.87 32.39 -16.32
N GLN A 159 -11.77 32.65 -15.02
CA GLN A 159 -11.82 34.02 -14.47
C GLN A 159 -10.67 34.89 -15.02
N HIS A 160 -9.41 34.42 -14.95
CA HIS A 160 -8.26 35.15 -15.46
C HIS A 160 -8.32 35.36 -16.97
N LYS A 161 -8.72 34.33 -17.73
CA LYS A 161 -8.93 34.39 -19.19
C LYS A 161 -9.97 35.44 -19.57
N LYS A 162 -11.07 35.54 -18.81
CA LYS A 162 -12.07 36.61 -18.99
C LYS A 162 -11.47 37.99 -18.75
N VAL A 163 -10.83 38.20 -17.59
CA VAL A 163 -10.21 39.49 -17.22
C VAL A 163 -9.18 39.94 -18.26
N ILE A 164 -8.30 39.03 -18.72
CA ILE A 164 -7.30 39.33 -19.75
C ILE A 164 -7.99 39.69 -21.09
N SER A 165 -9.07 39.01 -21.46
CA SER A 165 -9.83 39.32 -22.67
C SER A 165 -10.52 40.70 -22.60
N GLU A 166 -11.07 41.06 -21.44
CA GLU A 166 -11.70 42.37 -21.19
C GLU A 166 -10.65 43.48 -21.22
N GLN A 167 -9.56 43.35 -20.47
CA GLN A 167 -8.43 44.30 -20.47
C GLN A 167 -7.80 44.48 -21.86
N TYR A 168 -7.65 43.40 -22.63
CA TYR A 168 -7.14 43.48 -24.00
C TYR A 168 -8.09 44.25 -24.94
N ALA A 169 -9.40 44.05 -24.79
CA ALA A 169 -10.41 44.78 -25.56
C ALA A 169 -10.42 46.28 -25.19
N GLU A 170 -10.39 46.61 -23.89
CA GLU A 170 -10.32 47.98 -23.37
C GLU A 170 -9.05 48.70 -23.85
N ALA A 171 -7.87 48.08 -23.68
CA ALA A 171 -6.60 48.67 -24.12
C ALA A 171 -6.56 48.89 -25.64
N LYS A 172 -7.13 47.97 -26.43
CA LYS A 172 -7.26 48.11 -27.88
C LYS A 172 -8.21 49.25 -28.26
N GLN A 173 -9.32 49.41 -27.56
CA GLN A 173 -10.27 50.51 -27.75
C GLN A 173 -9.61 51.85 -27.42
N GLN A 174 -9.06 52.00 -26.21
CA GLN A 174 -8.37 53.23 -25.75
C GLN A 174 -7.24 53.64 -26.70
N TYR A 175 -6.44 52.68 -27.19
CA TYR A 175 -5.39 52.96 -28.18
C TYR A 175 -5.98 53.46 -29.50
N SER A 176 -7.10 52.88 -29.98
CA SER A 176 -7.73 53.29 -31.22
C SER A 176 -8.40 54.68 -31.13
N GLU A 177 -9.00 55.00 -29.99
CA GLU A 177 -9.61 56.28 -29.67
C GLU A 177 -8.54 57.37 -29.54
N GLY A 178 -7.51 57.15 -28.70
CA GLY A 178 -6.40 58.08 -28.54
C GLY A 178 -5.63 58.32 -29.85
N LEU A 179 -5.51 57.32 -30.73
CA LEU A 179 -4.93 57.50 -32.07
C LEU A 179 -5.84 58.34 -32.99
N ALA A 180 -7.16 58.25 -32.85
CA ALA A 180 -8.11 59.08 -33.60
C ALA A 180 -8.09 60.53 -33.10
N GLU A 181 -8.13 60.74 -31.78
CA GLU A 181 -8.00 62.06 -31.14
C GLU A 181 -6.67 62.73 -31.49
N PHE A 182 -5.55 62.01 -31.42
CA PHE A 182 -4.24 62.51 -31.83
C PHE A 182 -4.22 62.95 -33.30
N LYS A 183 -4.80 62.15 -34.20
CA LYS A 183 -4.92 62.51 -35.63
C LYS A 183 -5.76 63.77 -35.80
N GLN A 184 -6.92 63.86 -35.14
CA GLN A 184 -7.80 65.02 -35.20
C GLN A 184 -7.10 66.29 -34.70
N SER A 185 -6.50 66.23 -33.50
CA SER A 185 -5.71 67.31 -32.90
C SER A 185 -4.58 67.77 -33.81
N ASN A 186 -3.78 66.83 -34.35
CA ASN A 186 -2.71 67.15 -35.28
C ASN A 186 -3.22 67.80 -36.58
N THR A 187 -4.36 67.37 -37.12
CA THR A 187 -4.97 68.05 -38.29
C THR A 187 -5.46 69.47 -37.96
N ALA A 188 -6.02 69.69 -36.77
CA ALA A 188 -6.46 71.02 -36.33
C ALA A 188 -5.27 71.97 -36.11
N LEU A 189 -4.25 71.53 -35.37
CA LEU A 189 -3.00 72.28 -35.15
C LEU A 189 -2.29 72.59 -36.47
N LYS A 190 -2.30 71.65 -37.43
CA LYS A 190 -1.73 71.90 -38.76
C LYS A 190 -2.47 73.02 -39.49
N ALA A 191 -3.81 73.01 -39.46
CA ALA A 191 -4.64 74.05 -40.08
C ALA A 191 -4.49 75.42 -39.40
N GLU A 192 -4.40 75.45 -38.06
CA GLU A 192 -4.11 76.68 -37.31
C GLU A 192 -2.73 77.24 -37.66
N ARG A 193 -1.69 76.38 -37.74
CA ARG A 193 -0.35 76.77 -38.15
C ARG A 193 -0.32 77.30 -39.59
N ASP A 194 -1.04 76.68 -40.53
CA ASP A 194 -1.22 77.19 -41.89
C ASP A 194 -1.92 78.58 -41.89
N GLN A 195 -2.97 78.77 -41.07
CA GLN A 195 -3.67 80.06 -40.94
C GLN A 195 -2.80 81.17 -40.32
N LEU A 196 -2.01 80.84 -39.28
CA LEU A 196 -1.09 81.79 -38.65
C LEU A 196 0.04 82.19 -39.60
N GLN A 197 0.58 81.25 -40.39
CA GLN A 197 1.57 81.57 -41.42
C GLN A 197 1.03 82.54 -42.48
N LEU A 198 -0.24 82.38 -42.89
CA LEU A 198 -0.90 83.30 -43.80
C LEU A 198 -1.05 84.71 -43.19
N LYS A 199 -1.52 84.81 -41.94
CA LYS A 199 -1.59 86.11 -41.22
C LYS A 199 -0.23 86.79 -41.07
N VAL A 200 0.84 86.03 -40.82
CA VAL A 200 2.21 86.57 -40.74
C VAL A 200 2.67 87.10 -42.10
N ALA A 201 2.39 86.38 -43.19
CA ALA A 201 2.72 86.84 -44.54
C ALA A 201 1.94 88.11 -44.93
N GLU A 202 0.65 88.20 -44.59
CA GLU A 202 -0.15 89.41 -44.75
C GLU A 202 0.40 90.58 -43.93
N ALA A 203 0.74 90.36 -42.66
CA ALA A 203 1.33 91.39 -41.80
C ALA A 203 2.67 91.91 -42.35
N GLN A 204 3.57 91.02 -42.78
CA GLN A 204 4.84 91.39 -43.43
C GLN A 204 4.63 92.15 -44.74
N SER A 205 3.61 91.81 -45.53
CA SER A 205 3.26 92.54 -46.74
C SER A 205 2.76 93.95 -46.42
N ASN A 206 1.86 94.07 -45.44
CA ASN A 206 1.33 95.36 -44.98
C ASN A 206 2.44 96.24 -44.37
N GLU A 207 3.36 95.67 -43.60
CA GLU A 207 4.54 96.35 -43.07
C GLU A 207 5.44 96.90 -44.19
N ARG A 208 5.72 96.11 -45.23
CA ARG A 208 6.48 96.56 -46.40
C ARG A 208 5.79 97.72 -47.11
N VAL A 209 4.46 97.65 -47.32
CA VAL A 209 3.68 98.74 -47.93
C VAL A 209 3.69 100.00 -47.05
N ALA A 210 3.58 99.85 -45.73
CA ALA A 210 3.67 100.97 -44.80
C ALA A 210 5.07 101.61 -44.79
N SER A 211 6.13 100.79 -44.85
CA SER A 211 7.52 101.23 -44.91
C SER A 211 7.81 102.03 -46.19
N VAL A 212 7.36 101.54 -47.36
CA VAL A 212 7.48 102.28 -48.64
C VAL A 212 6.76 103.63 -48.58
N ARG A 213 5.52 103.67 -48.05
CA ARG A 213 4.78 104.93 -47.88
C ARG A 213 5.46 105.90 -46.91
N LEU A 214 6.11 105.38 -45.87
CA LEU A 214 6.87 106.17 -44.91
C LEU A 214 8.15 106.74 -45.55
N GLU A 215 8.86 105.97 -46.37
CA GLU A 215 10.00 106.43 -47.15
C GLU A 215 9.61 107.51 -48.18
N GLU A 216 8.48 107.33 -48.87
CA GLU A 216 7.89 108.34 -49.78
C GLU A 216 7.53 109.64 -49.04
N ALA A 217 6.88 109.52 -47.87
CA ALA A 217 6.56 110.67 -47.03
C ALA A 217 7.82 111.40 -46.54
N GLN A 218 8.86 110.67 -46.14
CA GLN A 218 10.16 111.25 -45.76
C GLN A 218 10.82 111.97 -46.93
N LYS A 219 10.85 111.39 -48.14
CA LYS A 219 11.37 112.05 -49.35
C LYS A 219 10.62 113.34 -49.67
N ASN A 220 9.29 113.35 -49.52
CA ASN A 220 8.48 114.55 -49.73
C ASN A 220 8.77 115.61 -48.66
N ILE A 221 8.91 115.23 -47.37
CA ILE A 221 9.33 116.16 -46.30
C ILE A 221 10.71 116.76 -46.62
N SER A 222 11.69 115.97 -47.05
CA SER A 222 13.01 116.48 -47.44
C SER A 222 12.94 117.43 -48.64
N ARG A 223 12.13 117.14 -49.66
CA ARG A 223 11.89 118.07 -50.79
C ARG A 223 11.29 119.39 -50.31
N PHE A 224 10.21 119.34 -49.53
CA PHE A 224 9.59 120.54 -48.97
C PHE A 224 10.54 121.32 -48.05
N GLN A 225 11.44 120.66 -47.30
CA GLN A 225 12.49 121.32 -46.53
C GLN A 225 13.52 122.04 -47.42
N THR A 226 13.89 121.45 -48.57
CA THR A 226 14.73 122.10 -49.58
C THR A 226 14.02 123.30 -50.20
N GLU A 227 12.78 123.14 -50.68
CA GLU A 227 11.97 124.23 -51.25
C GLU A 227 11.76 125.37 -50.26
N ILE A 228 11.45 125.07 -48.98
CA ILE A 228 11.37 126.08 -47.91
C ILE A 228 12.71 126.79 -47.70
N SER A 229 13.84 126.10 -47.88
CA SER A 229 15.17 126.69 -47.75
C SER A 229 15.52 127.58 -48.94
N GLU A 230 15.16 127.17 -50.15
CA GLU A 230 15.30 127.94 -51.40
C GLU A 230 14.44 129.21 -51.36
N LEU A 231 13.15 129.09 -51.02
CA LEU A 231 12.24 130.23 -50.79
C LEU A 231 12.77 131.15 -49.69
N LYS A 232 13.40 130.63 -48.62
CA LYS A 232 14.07 131.44 -47.58
C LYS A 232 15.33 132.14 -48.06
N SER A 233 16.06 131.62 -49.06
CA SER A 233 17.14 132.36 -49.72
C SER A 233 16.59 133.40 -50.69
N GLU A 234 15.57 133.08 -51.47
CA GLU A 234 14.96 133.99 -52.44
C GLU A 234 14.33 135.22 -51.74
N ILE A 235 13.63 135.00 -50.62
CA ILE A 235 13.15 136.07 -49.72
C ILE A 235 14.31 136.89 -49.12
N ARG A 236 15.51 136.32 -48.98
CA ARG A 236 16.70 137.01 -48.44
C ARG A 236 17.38 137.86 -49.50
N ASP A 237 17.49 137.34 -50.72
CA ASP A 237 18.09 138.03 -51.87
C ASP A 237 17.21 139.20 -52.33
N LEU A 238 15.88 139.07 -52.23
CA LEU A 238 14.92 140.18 -52.38
C LEU A 238 15.03 141.27 -51.28
N ARG A 239 15.90 141.11 -50.27
CA ARG A 239 15.97 141.96 -49.08
C ARG A 239 17.29 142.73 -48.87
N ALA A 240 18.30 142.61 -49.75
CA ALA A 240 19.63 143.21 -49.51
C ALA A 240 20.39 143.75 -50.77
N PRO A 241 21.19 144.83 -50.66
CA PRO A 241 21.96 145.45 -51.76
C PRO A 241 23.42 144.91 -51.96
N HIS A 242 24.13 145.47 -52.96
CA HIS A 242 25.39 145.01 -53.62
C HIS A 242 26.68 144.70 -52.79
N GLN A 243 27.34 143.58 -53.17
CA GLN A 243 28.82 143.33 -53.35
C GLN A 243 29.83 143.36 -52.15
N PRO A 244 31.06 142.78 -52.25
CA PRO A 244 31.49 141.47 -52.83
C PRO A 244 32.63 140.68 -52.04
N GLN A 245 32.84 139.37 -52.34
CA GLN A 245 34.09 138.55 -52.09
C GLN A 245 34.49 138.17 -50.61
N GLN A 246 35.45 137.25 -50.24
CA GLN A 246 36.31 136.28 -50.97
C GLN A 246 36.76 135.01 -50.14
N LEU A 247 37.01 133.88 -50.85
CA LEU A 247 38.00 132.76 -50.70
C LEU A 247 38.87 132.49 -49.41
N LYS A 248 38.80 131.24 -48.85
CA LYS A 248 39.86 130.14 -48.78
C LYS A 248 39.97 129.26 -47.48
N LYS A 249 39.80 127.93 -47.70
CA LYS A 249 40.61 126.73 -47.28
C LYS A 249 40.96 126.37 -45.80
N LYS A 250 40.68 125.07 -45.53
CA LYS A 250 41.41 124.02 -44.75
C LYS A 250 41.35 123.99 -43.21
N GLY A 251 40.93 122.82 -42.69
CA GLY A 251 41.20 122.26 -41.36
C GLY A 251 40.81 120.77 -41.35
N LYS A 252 41.60 119.90 -40.72
CA LYS A 252 41.43 118.42 -40.63
C LYS A 252 41.93 117.97 -39.25
N VAL A 253 41.36 116.90 -38.67
CA VAL A 253 41.78 116.02 -37.54
C VAL A 253 40.46 115.41 -36.99
N GLU A 254 40.25 114.07 -36.94
CA GLU A 254 40.70 113.11 -35.89
C GLU A 254 40.09 113.48 -34.51
N GLU A 255 39.44 112.63 -33.70
CA GLU A 255 39.57 111.18 -33.42
C GLU A 255 38.23 110.55 -32.91
N GLN A 256 38.06 109.24 -33.09
CA GLN A 256 37.38 108.31 -32.15
C GLN A 256 38.44 107.85 -31.11
N PRO A 257 38.18 107.26 -29.89
CA PRO A 257 37.40 105.99 -29.75
C PRO A 257 36.94 105.51 -28.32
N ILE A 258 36.46 104.23 -28.24
CA ILE A 258 36.76 103.17 -27.21
C ILE A 258 36.32 103.38 -25.72
N ASP A 259 36.03 102.39 -24.85
CA ASP A 259 35.86 100.89 -24.85
C ASP A 259 34.72 100.61 -23.80
N ASP A 260 34.31 99.39 -23.40
CA ASP A 260 33.83 98.16 -24.06
C ASP A 260 33.57 97.11 -22.92
N LYS A 261 32.99 95.94 -23.24
CA LYS A 261 32.87 94.72 -22.41
C LYS A 261 31.88 94.79 -21.21
N THR A 262 31.24 93.71 -20.79
CA THR A 262 31.51 92.26 -21.02
C THR A 262 30.20 91.52 -21.30
N GLY A 263 30.21 90.56 -22.23
CA GLY A 263 29.13 89.57 -22.36
C GLY A 263 29.34 88.39 -21.41
N ASP A 264 28.27 87.94 -20.79
CA ASP A 264 28.29 86.80 -19.87
C ASP A 264 27.95 85.48 -20.59
N LEU A 265 28.42 84.35 -20.05
CA LEU A 265 28.18 82.99 -20.55
C LEU A 265 27.26 82.23 -19.58
N LEU A 266 26.78 81.04 -19.99
CA LEU A 266 25.89 80.09 -19.28
C LEU A 266 24.38 80.34 -19.49
N ALA A 267 23.50 79.33 -19.59
CA ALA A 267 23.66 77.87 -19.74
C ALA A 267 22.32 77.21 -20.21
N GLU A 268 22.31 75.88 -20.26
CA GLU A 268 21.14 74.97 -20.39
C GLU A 268 20.50 74.80 -21.79
N ALA A 269 19.84 73.68 -22.13
CA ALA A 269 20.11 72.25 -21.86
C ALA A 269 19.10 71.40 -22.66
N GLU A 270 19.50 70.74 -23.77
CA GLU A 270 18.60 69.82 -24.50
C GLU A 270 19.24 68.44 -24.75
N LYS A 271 18.54 67.41 -24.26
CA LYS A 271 18.42 66.10 -24.90
C LYS A 271 17.18 66.16 -25.81
N PRO A 272 17.16 65.47 -26.97
CA PRO A 272 16.98 64.00 -26.95
C PRO A 272 18.25 63.20 -27.28
#